data_AF-A0A2V9NC83-F1
#
_entry.id   AF-A0A2V9NC83-F1
#
_cell.length_a   1.000
_cell.length_b   1.000
_cell.length_c   1.000
_cell.angle_alpha   90.00
_cell.angle_beta   90.00
_cell.angle_gamma   90.00
#
_symmetry.space_group_name_H-M   'P 1'
#
loop_
_entity.id
_entity.type
_entity.pdbx_description
1 polymer ?
#
loop_
_entity_poly.entity_id
_entity_poly.type
_entity_poly.pdbx_seq_one_letter_code
_entity_poly.pdbx_strand_id
1 'polypeptide(L)'
;DHPNNAHIYPLVLRLSMFGECLLKMSHWLETLEEKMWRLCVVLSRSLVGLTILVAIAPAQVAINQTEGFGEGQELVFTYLQQYYCTHQPFQDLNHNGKLAAVDPQEFQRPICVVGKQPTIDPTGAPISQVEKLWVIVPFFGNDKNPDHAFNPTLGQVLLNLFGFIPEAFKTHPSVPVQCPEPGLPETRHKGAPGTCTMHTTRLDLGPPLAKMGKVPPNTNVFVPSPNHSHILDETNKQAVWWQVISVLVTDPSVWPDQEGTKGINSIDALRAAQAAHKALPDAPTNFFLFFSAHPEHFLP
;
A
#
# COMPACT_ATOMS: atom_id res chain seq x y z
N ASP A 1 65.63 32.50 -43.51
CA ASP A 1 67.05 32.90 -43.61
C ASP A 1 67.63 33.22 -42.24
N HIS A 2 68.70 32.52 -41.89
CA HIS A 2 69.47 32.56 -40.63
C HIS A 2 70.03 33.96 -40.30
N PRO A 3 70.24 34.31 -39.00
CA PRO A 3 71.51 33.98 -38.29
C PRO A 3 71.28 33.62 -36.80
N ASN A 4 72.01 32.74 -36.10
CA ASN A 4 73.45 32.59 -35.81
C ASN A 4 74.15 33.75 -35.08
N ASN A 5 74.99 33.34 -34.11
CA ASN A 5 76.00 34.08 -33.31
C ASN A 5 75.48 34.68 -31.98
N ALA A 6 76.17 34.58 -30.84
CA ALA A 6 77.46 34.00 -30.47
C ALA A 6 77.64 34.10 -28.93
N HIS A 7 78.47 33.22 -28.35
CA HIS A 7 79.55 33.40 -27.34
C HIS A 7 79.44 34.54 -26.26
N ILE A 8 79.95 34.51 -25.00
CA ILE A 8 80.83 33.67 -24.16
C ILE A 8 80.92 34.41 -22.78
N TYR A 9 80.71 33.71 -21.64
CA TYR A 9 81.30 33.84 -20.26
C TYR A 9 81.36 35.20 -19.48
N PRO A 10 81.79 35.23 -18.18
CA PRO A 10 81.78 34.22 -17.09
C PRO A 10 81.12 34.75 -15.77
N LEU A 11 80.54 33.88 -14.94
CA LEU A 11 81.06 33.36 -13.66
C LEU A 11 81.59 34.40 -12.63
N VAL A 12 81.14 34.18 -11.38
CA VAL A 12 81.63 34.70 -10.09
C VAL A 12 80.94 35.98 -9.59
N LEU A 13 79.81 35.80 -8.90
CA LEU A 13 79.40 36.51 -7.68
C LEU A 13 77.93 36.20 -7.39
N ARG A 14 77.65 35.17 -6.57
CA ARG A 14 76.44 35.03 -5.72
C ARG A 14 76.47 33.69 -4.98
N LEU A 15 77.38 33.57 -4.03
CA LEU A 15 77.43 32.48 -3.04
C LEU A 15 77.09 32.97 -1.61
N SER A 16 76.35 34.09 -1.46
CA SER A 16 75.95 34.63 -0.15
C SER A 16 74.45 34.66 0.12
N MET A 17 73.59 34.16 -0.79
CA MET A 17 72.12 34.21 -0.63
C MET A 17 71.44 32.87 -0.32
N PHE A 18 72.19 31.76 -0.20
CA PHE A 18 71.60 30.44 0.08
C PHE A 18 71.63 30.01 1.56
N GLY A 19 72.40 30.70 2.42
CA GLY A 19 72.53 30.34 3.83
C GLY A 19 71.36 30.77 4.72
N GLU A 20 70.73 31.91 4.45
CA GLU A 20 69.65 32.45 5.30
C GLU A 20 68.26 31.85 5.00
N CYS A 21 68.09 31.19 3.86
CA CYS A 21 66.81 30.56 3.50
C CYS A 21 66.60 29.20 4.21
N LEU A 22 67.67 28.44 4.42
CA LEU A 22 67.60 27.10 5.03
C LEU A 22 67.37 27.12 6.55
N LEU A 23 67.84 28.17 7.26
CA LEU A 23 67.62 28.33 8.71
C LEU A 23 66.20 28.82 9.07
N LYS A 24 65.49 29.47 8.15
CA LYS A 24 64.07 29.85 8.35
C LYS A 24 63.09 28.71 8.06
N MET A 25 63.48 27.72 7.27
CA MET A 25 62.66 26.54 6.97
C MET A 25 62.63 25.51 8.11
N SER A 26 63.70 25.36 8.89
CA SER A 26 63.71 24.41 10.02
C SER A 26 62.81 24.85 11.18
N HIS A 27 62.74 26.14 11.47
CA HIS A 27 61.88 26.67 12.54
C HIS A 27 60.37 26.66 12.19
N TRP A 28 60.05 26.64 10.89
CA TRP A 28 58.67 26.49 10.40
C TRP A 28 58.16 25.05 10.44
N LEU A 29 59.04 24.05 10.35
CA LEU A 29 58.67 22.64 10.39
C LEU A 29 58.41 22.15 11.83
N GLU A 30 59.18 22.62 12.81
CA GLU A 30 58.99 22.25 14.23
C GLU A 30 57.70 22.86 14.83
N THR A 31 57.22 24.00 14.31
CA THR A 31 55.98 24.63 14.79
C THR A 31 54.69 24.06 14.18
N LEU A 32 54.81 23.29 13.08
CA LEU A 32 53.67 22.60 12.46
C LEU A 32 53.35 21.26 13.15
N GLU A 33 54.37 20.51 13.60
CA GLU A 33 54.16 19.24 14.31
C GLU A 33 53.49 19.42 15.68
N GLU A 34 53.88 20.43 16.47
CA GLU A 34 53.24 20.69 17.77
C GLU A 34 51.77 21.15 17.66
N LYS A 35 51.43 21.89 16.59
CA LYS A 35 50.05 22.35 16.36
C LYS A 35 49.16 21.26 15.77
N MET A 36 49.69 20.37 14.93
CA MET A 36 48.96 19.21 14.42
C MET A 36 48.62 18.18 15.51
N TRP A 37 49.51 17.95 16.48
CA TRP A 37 49.22 17.05 17.60
C TRP A 37 48.09 17.57 18.50
N ARG A 38 48.08 18.88 18.80
CA ARG A 38 47.02 19.49 19.62
C ARG A 38 45.65 19.53 18.92
N LEU A 39 45.60 19.64 17.59
CA LEU A 39 44.35 19.51 16.84
C LEU A 39 43.81 18.07 16.84
N CYS A 40 44.69 17.06 16.72
CA CYS A 40 44.29 15.66 16.73
C CYS A 40 43.79 15.18 18.11
N VAL A 41 44.31 15.72 19.22
CA VAL A 41 43.90 15.33 20.58
C VAL A 41 42.61 16.01 21.03
N VAL A 42 42.26 17.19 20.51
CA VAL A 42 40.97 17.84 20.80
C VAL A 42 39.83 17.24 19.95
N LEU A 43 40.13 16.73 18.75
CA LEU A 43 39.13 16.05 17.90
C LEU A 43 38.84 14.60 18.32
N SER A 44 39.67 13.97 19.16
CA SER A 44 39.48 12.57 19.59
C SER A 44 38.58 12.40 20.83
N ARG A 45 38.15 13.49 21.48
CA ARG A 45 37.27 13.44 22.68
C ARG A 45 35.82 13.87 22.44
N SER A 46 35.45 14.20 21.21
CA SER A 46 34.07 14.57 20.84
C SER A 46 33.32 13.53 20.00
N LEU A 47 33.89 12.32 19.78
CA LEU A 47 33.15 11.20 19.21
C LEU A 47 32.30 10.49 20.28
N VAL A 48 31.38 11.24 20.90
CA VAL A 48 30.23 10.64 21.58
C VAL A 48 29.14 10.46 20.53
N GLY A 49 29.00 9.21 20.06
CA GLY A 49 27.75 8.67 19.50
C GLY A 49 27.13 9.43 18.34
N LEU A 50 27.82 9.51 17.19
CA LEU A 50 27.11 9.77 15.93
C LEU A 50 26.41 8.47 15.50
N THR A 51 25.24 8.19 16.05
CA THR A 51 24.33 7.17 15.52
C THR A 51 23.93 7.59 14.11
N ILE A 52 24.55 6.96 13.12
CA ILE A 52 24.11 7.03 11.72
C ILE A 52 22.74 6.33 11.69
N LEU A 53 21.67 7.12 11.78
CA LEU A 53 20.35 6.69 11.35
C LEU A 53 20.42 6.54 9.83
N VAL A 54 20.70 5.32 9.37
CA VAL A 54 20.44 4.96 7.99
C VAL A 54 18.92 5.02 7.84
N ALA A 55 18.41 6.10 7.24
CA ALA A 55 17.03 6.14 6.78
C ALA A 55 16.93 5.12 5.64
N ILE A 56 16.49 3.91 5.98
CA ILE A 56 16.10 2.92 4.97
C ILE A 56 14.87 3.52 4.31
N ALA A 57 14.99 3.88 3.03
CA ALA A 57 13.82 4.28 2.26
C ALA A 57 12.82 3.12 2.29
N PRO A 58 11.50 3.39 2.49
CA PRO A 58 10.49 2.34 2.50
C PRO A 58 10.62 1.50 1.22
N ALA A 59 10.46 0.18 1.36
CA ALA A 59 10.62 -0.71 0.22
C ALA A 59 9.55 -0.38 -0.81
N GLN A 60 9.99 -0.05 -2.01
CA GLN A 60 9.12 0.35 -3.09
C GLN A 60 8.53 -0.92 -3.73
N VAL A 61 7.21 -1.13 -3.62
CA VAL A 61 6.53 -2.32 -4.16
C VAL A 61 6.30 -2.19 -5.66
N ALA A 62 6.41 -3.29 -6.40
CA ALA A 62 6.30 -3.30 -7.86
C ALA A 62 4.88 -2.99 -8.38
N ILE A 63 4.75 -2.68 -9.67
CA ILE A 63 3.47 -2.27 -10.30
C ILE A 63 2.33 -3.29 -10.14
N ASN A 64 2.67 -4.57 -10.01
CA ASN A 64 1.73 -5.67 -9.82
C ASN A 64 1.66 -6.12 -8.37
N GLN A 65 2.07 -5.26 -7.43
CA GLN A 65 2.06 -5.52 -6.01
C GLN A 65 1.17 -4.52 -5.26
N THR A 66 0.73 -4.92 -4.08
CA THR A 66 0.08 -4.05 -3.09
C THR A 66 0.39 -4.59 -1.70
N GLU A 67 0.19 -3.76 -0.68
CA GLU A 67 0.37 -4.15 0.70
C GLU A 67 -0.92 -4.73 1.32
N GLY A 68 -0.72 -5.53 2.36
CA GLY A 68 -1.73 -6.15 3.20
C GLY A 68 -1.22 -6.32 4.62
N PHE A 69 -2.07 -6.77 5.54
CA PHE A 69 -1.65 -7.13 6.90
C PHE A 69 -1.88 -8.63 7.14
N GLY A 70 -1.06 -9.23 7.98
CA GLY A 70 -1.29 -10.56 8.52
C GLY A 70 -0.29 -10.87 9.61
N GLU A 71 -0.70 -11.62 10.63
CA GLU A 71 0.15 -11.93 11.79
C GLU A 71 0.82 -10.71 12.45
N GLY A 72 0.14 -9.56 12.44
CA GLY A 72 0.62 -8.33 13.07
C GLY A 72 1.79 -7.64 12.34
N GLN A 73 2.01 -7.97 11.06
CA GLN A 73 3.02 -7.37 10.21
C GLN A 73 2.45 -7.00 8.84
N GLU A 74 3.16 -6.15 8.12
CA GLU A 74 2.88 -5.81 6.73
C GLU A 74 3.33 -6.93 5.78
N LEU A 75 2.49 -7.20 4.78
CA LEU A 75 2.69 -8.19 3.75
C LEU A 75 2.66 -7.52 2.38
N VAL A 76 3.40 -8.08 1.43
CA VAL A 76 3.36 -7.71 0.02
C VAL A 76 2.63 -8.80 -0.74
N PHE A 77 1.57 -8.39 -1.45
CA PHE A 77 0.83 -9.25 -2.36
C PHE A 77 1.36 -9.08 -3.76
N THR A 78 1.63 -10.17 -4.46
CA THR A 78 2.06 -10.13 -5.87
C THR A 78 1.00 -10.75 -6.75
N TYR A 79 0.34 -9.92 -7.54
CA TYR A 79 -0.71 -10.36 -8.47
C TYR A 79 -0.11 -10.99 -9.71
N LEU A 80 -0.64 -12.16 -10.08
CA LEU A 80 -0.22 -12.89 -11.28
C LEU A 80 -1.33 -13.05 -12.32
N GLN A 81 -2.60 -12.85 -11.91
CA GLN A 81 -3.77 -12.94 -12.78
C GLN A 81 -4.83 -11.95 -12.34
N GLN A 82 -5.75 -11.63 -13.25
CA GLN A 82 -6.89 -10.76 -12.96
C GLN A 82 -7.84 -11.47 -11.99
N TYR A 83 -8.60 -10.68 -11.24
CA TYR A 83 -9.70 -11.19 -10.43
C TYR A 83 -10.72 -12.03 -11.20
N TYR A 84 -11.51 -12.79 -10.44
CA TYR A 84 -12.68 -13.49 -10.96
C TYR A 84 -13.88 -13.31 -10.05
N CYS A 85 -15.08 -13.27 -10.62
CA CYS A 85 -16.33 -13.27 -9.86
C CYS A 85 -17.15 -14.50 -10.26
N THR A 86 -17.18 -15.49 -9.36
CA THR A 86 -17.82 -16.78 -9.64
C THR A 86 -19.30 -16.60 -9.82
N HIS A 87 -19.76 -16.88 -11.04
CA HIS A 87 -21.16 -16.82 -11.43
C HIS A 87 -21.63 -18.22 -11.85
N GLN A 88 -22.50 -18.82 -11.03
CA GLN A 88 -22.90 -20.22 -11.20
C GLN A 88 -24.15 -20.35 -12.11
N PRO A 89 -24.32 -21.48 -12.83
CA PRO A 89 -25.32 -21.62 -13.90
C PRO A 89 -26.78 -21.35 -13.50
N PHE A 90 -27.13 -21.57 -12.22
CA PHE A 90 -28.49 -21.42 -11.70
C PHE A 90 -28.67 -20.16 -10.85
N GLN A 91 -27.80 -19.17 -11.02
CA GLN A 91 -27.93 -17.86 -10.39
C GLN A 91 -28.61 -16.88 -11.36
N ASP A 92 -29.25 -15.87 -10.80
CA ASP A 92 -29.79 -14.69 -11.48
C ASP A 92 -29.36 -13.48 -10.64
N LEU A 93 -28.09 -13.09 -10.86
CA LEU A 93 -27.42 -11.97 -10.21
C LEU A 93 -27.85 -10.62 -10.80
N ASN A 94 -28.34 -10.55 -12.04
CA ASN A 94 -28.89 -9.31 -12.61
C ASN A 94 -30.39 -9.11 -12.36
N HIS A 95 -31.04 -10.10 -11.74
CA HIS A 95 -32.43 -10.10 -11.30
C HIS A 95 -33.45 -9.88 -12.43
N ASN A 96 -33.17 -10.37 -13.63
CA ASN A 96 -34.06 -10.24 -14.79
C ASN A 96 -35.05 -11.42 -14.96
N GLY A 97 -35.02 -12.40 -14.05
CA GLY A 97 -35.87 -13.58 -14.05
C GLY A 97 -35.36 -14.73 -14.92
N LYS A 98 -34.15 -14.63 -15.48
CA LYS A 98 -33.49 -15.69 -16.24
C LYS A 98 -32.28 -16.19 -15.47
N LEU A 99 -32.07 -17.50 -15.52
CA LEU A 99 -30.88 -18.12 -14.95
C LEU A 99 -29.69 -17.91 -15.90
N ALA A 100 -28.50 -17.74 -15.34
CA ALA A 100 -27.26 -17.52 -16.07
C ALA A 100 -27.01 -18.55 -17.19
N ALA A 101 -27.36 -19.82 -16.98
CA ALA A 101 -27.22 -20.89 -17.97
C ALA A 101 -27.96 -20.63 -19.30
N VAL A 102 -29.00 -19.78 -19.27
CA VAL A 102 -29.81 -19.41 -20.43
C VAL A 102 -29.82 -17.89 -20.68
N ASP A 103 -28.97 -17.14 -19.96
CA ASP A 103 -28.77 -15.69 -20.13
C ASP A 103 -27.31 -15.39 -20.49
N PRO A 104 -26.94 -15.46 -21.78
CA PRO A 104 -25.58 -15.15 -22.23
C PRO A 104 -25.13 -13.73 -21.86
N GLN A 105 -26.05 -12.77 -21.74
CA GLN A 105 -25.70 -11.39 -21.42
C GLN A 105 -25.21 -11.27 -19.97
N GLU A 106 -25.81 -12.04 -19.07
CA GLU A 106 -25.38 -12.13 -17.68
C GLU A 106 -24.09 -12.92 -17.54
N PHE A 107 -23.99 -14.09 -18.19
CA PHE A 107 -22.83 -14.96 -18.05
C PHE A 107 -21.54 -14.35 -18.60
N GLN A 108 -21.64 -13.51 -19.63
CA GLN A 108 -20.49 -12.82 -20.24
C GLN A 108 -20.07 -11.54 -19.49
N ARG A 109 -20.81 -11.12 -18.46
CA ARG A 109 -20.55 -9.89 -17.70
C ARG A 109 -20.44 -10.21 -16.22
N PRO A 110 -19.24 -10.50 -15.70
CA PRO A 110 -19.06 -10.86 -14.30
C PRO A 110 -19.66 -9.82 -13.36
N ILE A 111 -20.48 -10.28 -12.41
CA ILE A 111 -21.07 -9.45 -11.36
C ILE A 111 -20.45 -9.89 -10.03
N CYS A 112 -19.69 -8.98 -9.44
CA CYS A 112 -19.04 -9.17 -8.15
C CYS A 112 -19.97 -8.67 -7.05
N VAL A 113 -20.51 -9.58 -6.24
CA VAL A 113 -21.62 -9.35 -5.32
C VAL A 113 -21.17 -9.55 -3.89
N VAL A 114 -21.39 -8.53 -3.06
CA VAL A 114 -21.21 -8.65 -1.60
C VAL A 114 -22.42 -9.34 -0.98
N GLY A 115 -22.18 -10.20 0.02
CA GLY A 115 -23.23 -11.00 0.65
C GLY A 115 -23.63 -12.25 -0.15
N LYS A 116 -22.86 -12.61 -1.18
CA LYS A 116 -23.10 -13.80 -2.01
C LYS A 116 -22.00 -14.83 -1.76
N GLN A 117 -22.35 -16.00 -1.26
CA GLN A 117 -21.43 -17.13 -1.13
C GLN A 117 -21.57 -18.05 -2.37
N PRO A 118 -20.52 -18.23 -3.20
CA PRO A 118 -20.52 -19.25 -4.23
C PRO A 118 -20.27 -20.63 -3.59
N THR A 119 -20.61 -21.72 -4.29
CA THR A 119 -20.29 -23.08 -3.81
C THR A 119 -18.93 -23.58 -4.28
N ILE A 120 -18.32 -22.91 -5.26
CA ILE A 120 -17.01 -23.23 -5.84
C ILE A 120 -16.16 -21.98 -6.04
N ASP A 121 -14.85 -22.18 -6.18
CA ASP A 121 -13.90 -21.14 -6.62
C ASP A 121 -13.75 -21.11 -8.15
N PRO A 122 -12.87 -20.25 -8.70
CA PRO A 122 -12.61 -20.19 -10.13
C PRO A 122 -12.02 -21.47 -10.75
N THR A 123 -11.43 -22.36 -9.94
CA THR A 123 -10.89 -23.65 -10.39
C THR A 123 -11.92 -24.77 -10.36
N GLY A 124 -13.08 -24.53 -9.73
CA GLY A 124 -14.12 -25.53 -9.49
C GLY A 124 -13.97 -26.25 -8.15
N ALA A 125 -12.99 -25.90 -7.32
CA ALA A 125 -12.78 -26.48 -6.02
C ALA A 125 -13.91 -26.08 -5.04
N PRO A 126 -14.30 -26.95 -4.09
CA PRO A 126 -15.31 -26.63 -3.09
C PRO A 126 -14.93 -25.40 -2.27
N ILE A 127 -15.88 -24.48 -2.06
CA ILE A 127 -15.59 -23.20 -1.40
C ILE A 127 -15.11 -23.31 0.05
N SER A 128 -15.36 -24.46 0.70
CA SER A 128 -14.88 -24.78 2.04
C SER A 128 -13.37 -25.05 2.10
N GLN A 129 -12.72 -25.30 0.97
CA GLN A 129 -11.29 -25.57 0.86
C GLN A 129 -10.49 -24.34 0.40
N VAL A 130 -11.18 -23.22 0.19
CA VAL A 130 -10.60 -22.05 -0.47
C VAL A 130 -10.16 -21.06 0.58
N GLU A 131 -8.95 -20.56 0.38
CA GLU A 131 -8.31 -19.54 1.20
C GLU A 131 -9.14 -18.24 1.23
N LYS A 132 -9.11 -17.56 2.38
CA LYS A 132 -9.91 -16.36 2.60
C LYS A 132 -9.00 -15.14 2.74
N LEU A 133 -9.40 -14.07 2.09
CA LEU A 133 -8.84 -12.74 2.26
C LEU A 133 -9.91 -11.87 2.89
N TRP A 134 -9.65 -11.33 4.07
CA TRP A 134 -10.58 -10.40 4.71
C TRP A 134 -10.28 -8.98 4.25
N VAL A 135 -11.24 -8.38 3.56
CA VAL A 135 -11.20 -6.99 3.10
C VAL A 135 -11.99 -6.15 4.08
N ILE A 136 -11.27 -5.38 4.91
CA ILE A 136 -11.88 -4.45 5.85
C ILE A 136 -12.17 -3.12 5.16
N VAL A 137 -13.38 -2.61 5.36
CA VAL A 137 -13.90 -1.39 4.71
C VAL A 137 -14.21 -0.37 5.80
N PRO A 138 -13.63 0.84 5.79
CA PRO A 138 -13.78 1.82 6.86
C PRO A 138 -15.16 2.51 6.75
N PHE A 139 -16.15 1.93 7.41
CA PHE A 139 -17.54 2.37 7.41
C PHE A 139 -17.87 3.23 8.65
N PHE A 140 -17.07 4.26 8.86
CA PHE A 140 -17.24 5.24 9.93
C PHE A 140 -17.00 6.65 9.38
N GLY A 141 -17.20 7.65 10.24
CA GLY A 141 -17.03 9.06 9.92
C GLY A 141 -18.28 9.89 10.22
N ASN A 142 -18.20 11.20 9.98
CA ASN A 142 -19.27 12.15 10.26
C ASN A 142 -19.47 13.17 9.13
N ASP A 143 -18.80 12.96 7.99
CA ASP A 143 -18.78 13.88 6.87
C ASP A 143 -20.17 14.03 6.22
N LYS A 144 -20.53 15.29 5.91
CA LYS A 144 -21.82 15.68 5.35
C LYS A 144 -21.70 16.36 3.98
N ASN A 145 -20.47 16.58 3.47
CA ASN A 145 -20.27 17.26 2.20
C ASN A 145 -20.26 16.25 1.04
N PRO A 146 -21.31 16.19 0.20
CA PRO A 146 -21.39 15.21 -0.90
C PRO A 146 -20.18 15.25 -1.85
N ASP A 147 -19.51 16.39 -1.98
CA ASP A 147 -18.34 16.56 -2.85
C ASP A 147 -17.08 15.82 -2.35
N HIS A 148 -17.06 15.40 -1.09
CA HIS A 148 -15.96 14.59 -0.55
C HIS A 148 -16.06 13.11 -0.92
N ALA A 149 -17.22 12.65 -1.39
CA ALA A 149 -17.36 11.29 -1.91
C ALA A 149 -16.67 11.16 -3.29
N PHE A 150 -16.45 9.93 -3.75
CA PHE A 150 -15.87 9.63 -5.07
C PHE A 150 -16.49 10.42 -6.23
N ASN A 151 -17.77 10.74 -6.12
CA ASN A 151 -18.43 11.78 -6.89
C ASN A 151 -19.64 12.32 -6.11
N PRO A 152 -20.11 13.55 -6.40
CA PRO A 152 -21.20 14.19 -5.66
C PRO A 152 -22.52 13.39 -5.68
N THR A 153 -22.84 12.71 -6.79
CA THR A 153 -24.05 11.88 -6.90
C THR A 153 -24.02 10.72 -5.90
N LEU A 154 -22.90 10.01 -5.81
CA LEU A 154 -22.69 8.97 -4.81
C LEU A 154 -22.76 9.57 -3.40
N GLY A 155 -22.14 10.72 -3.18
CA GLY A 155 -22.19 11.44 -1.90
C GLY A 155 -23.62 11.68 -1.43
N GLN A 156 -24.49 12.19 -2.31
CA GLN A 156 -25.90 12.42 -1.97
C GLN A 156 -26.65 11.13 -1.64
N VAL A 157 -26.38 10.03 -2.36
CA VAL A 157 -26.98 8.72 -2.08
C VAL A 157 -26.54 8.22 -0.70
N LEU A 158 -25.24 8.31 -0.38
CA LEU A 158 -24.71 7.88 0.92
C LEU A 158 -25.30 8.69 2.07
N LEU A 159 -25.43 10.01 1.91
CA LEU A 159 -26.08 10.88 2.88
C LEU A 159 -27.55 10.49 3.09
N ASN A 160 -28.28 10.17 2.02
CA ASN A 160 -29.68 9.75 2.14
C ASN A 160 -29.82 8.38 2.84
N LEU A 161 -28.92 7.44 2.54
CA LEU A 161 -28.99 6.08 3.07
C LEU A 161 -28.51 5.98 4.52
N PHE A 162 -27.42 6.66 4.85
CA PHE A 162 -26.67 6.49 6.10
C PHE A 162 -26.57 7.76 6.94
N GLY A 163 -26.92 8.90 6.37
CA GLY A 163 -26.79 10.20 7.02
C GLY A 163 -25.40 10.80 6.95
N PHE A 164 -24.37 10.09 6.49
CA PHE A 164 -22.98 10.55 6.38
C PHE A 164 -22.27 9.90 5.19
N ILE A 165 -21.07 10.38 4.85
CA ILE A 165 -20.19 9.76 3.85
C ILE A 165 -19.14 8.93 4.60
N PRO A 166 -19.19 7.59 4.49
CA PRO A 166 -18.18 6.73 5.09
C PRO A 166 -16.80 6.94 4.45
N GLU A 167 -15.72 6.80 5.22
CA GLU A 167 -14.34 6.87 4.71
C GLU A 167 -14.11 5.99 3.48
N ALA A 168 -14.76 4.82 3.44
CA ALA A 168 -14.77 3.87 2.35
C ALA A 168 -15.13 4.47 0.97
N PHE A 169 -15.84 5.59 0.92
CA PHE A 169 -16.30 6.21 -0.32
C PHE A 169 -15.78 7.63 -0.53
N LYS A 170 -14.80 8.06 0.27
CA LYS A 170 -14.19 9.40 0.15
C LYS A 170 -13.09 9.43 -0.89
N THR A 171 -13.00 10.50 -1.67
CA THR A 171 -11.85 10.74 -2.56
C THR A 171 -10.54 10.83 -1.79
N HIS A 172 -10.58 11.38 -0.59
CA HIS A 172 -9.45 11.52 0.31
C HIS A 172 -9.85 11.00 1.71
N PRO A 173 -9.71 9.68 1.96
CA PRO A 173 -9.94 9.15 3.30
C PRO A 173 -8.94 9.75 4.30
N SER A 174 -9.41 9.94 5.52
CA SER A 174 -8.63 10.45 6.67
C SER A 174 -7.84 9.37 7.40
N VAL A 175 -8.09 8.10 7.05
CA VAL A 175 -7.40 6.92 7.55
C VAL A 175 -6.60 6.27 6.43
N PRO A 176 -5.48 5.60 6.75
CA PRO A 176 -4.69 4.89 5.74
C PRO A 176 -5.51 3.75 5.15
N VAL A 177 -5.45 3.58 3.83
CA VAL A 177 -6.11 2.51 3.10
C VAL A 177 -5.12 1.96 2.09
N GLN A 178 -5.13 0.65 1.85
CA GLN A 178 -4.24 0.06 0.84
C GLN A 178 -4.78 0.27 -0.58
N CYS A 179 -6.09 0.44 -0.70
CA CYS A 179 -6.79 0.73 -1.94
C CYS A 179 -7.47 2.11 -1.87
N PRO A 180 -7.32 2.96 -2.91
CA PRO A 180 -7.09 2.63 -4.34
C PRO A 180 -5.64 2.74 -4.85
N GLU A 181 -5.22 1.93 -5.86
CA GLU A 181 -4.13 2.26 -6.86
C GLU A 181 -3.83 1.20 -7.96
N PRO A 182 -3.36 1.58 -9.19
CA PRO A 182 -2.07 2.27 -9.34
C PRO A 182 -2.08 3.62 -10.08
N GLY A 183 -1.26 4.53 -9.56
CA GLY A 183 -0.74 5.73 -10.18
C GLY A 183 0.76 5.78 -9.90
N LEU A 184 1.56 6.25 -10.86
CA LEU A 184 3.00 6.39 -10.67
C LEU A 184 3.36 7.65 -9.84
N PRO A 185 4.51 7.63 -9.15
CA PRO A 185 5.31 6.45 -8.81
C PRO A 185 4.63 5.68 -7.64
N GLU A 186 4.88 4.36 -7.59
CA GLU A 186 4.29 3.27 -6.76
C GLU A 186 3.69 3.60 -5.38
N THR A 187 2.86 2.66 -4.88
CA THR A 187 1.94 2.73 -3.72
C THR A 187 1.99 4.01 -2.91
N ARG A 188 1.20 5.00 -3.34
CA ARG A 188 0.91 6.22 -2.58
C ARG A 188 -0.49 6.21 -2.01
N HIS A 189 -1.31 5.21 -2.36
CA HIS A 189 -2.72 5.10 -2.00
C HIS A 189 -3.52 6.37 -2.36
N LYS A 190 -3.18 6.97 -3.51
CA LYS A 190 -3.75 8.23 -4.03
C LYS A 190 -4.42 8.07 -5.39
N GLY A 191 -4.64 6.83 -5.81
CA GLY A 191 -5.29 6.48 -7.07
C GLY A 191 -6.73 6.96 -7.10
N ALA A 192 -7.33 6.93 -8.29
CA ALA A 192 -8.75 7.21 -8.39
C ALA A 192 -9.57 6.05 -7.79
N PRO A 193 -10.79 6.32 -7.31
CA PRO A 193 -11.67 5.27 -6.79
C PRO A 193 -11.87 4.11 -7.76
N GLY A 194 -11.83 2.89 -7.24
CA GLY A 194 -11.99 1.68 -8.06
C GLY A 194 -10.83 1.36 -9.00
N THR A 195 -9.68 2.03 -8.89
CA THR A 195 -8.51 1.73 -9.75
C THR A 195 -7.50 0.76 -9.12
N CYS A 196 -7.91 -0.05 -8.14
CA CYS A 196 -7.01 -1.04 -7.53
C CYS A 196 -6.49 -2.04 -8.57
N THR A 197 -5.18 -2.29 -8.54
CA THR A 197 -4.48 -3.26 -9.39
C THR A 197 -5.18 -4.61 -9.31
N MET A 198 -5.55 -5.15 -10.48
CA MET A 198 -6.16 -6.48 -10.62
C MET A 198 -7.47 -6.71 -9.85
N HIS A 199 -8.17 -5.64 -9.44
CA HIS A 199 -9.49 -5.69 -8.82
C HIS A 199 -10.62 -5.40 -9.81
N THR A 200 -11.86 -5.72 -9.41
CA THR A 200 -13.03 -5.14 -10.06
C THR A 200 -13.11 -3.64 -9.77
N THR A 201 -13.59 -2.87 -10.74
CA THR A 201 -13.84 -1.44 -10.58
C THR A 201 -15.19 -1.14 -9.93
N ARG A 202 -16.09 -2.14 -9.88
CA ARG A 202 -17.44 -2.02 -9.31
C ARG A 202 -17.85 -3.27 -8.54
N LEU A 203 -18.63 -3.07 -7.49
CA LEU A 203 -19.25 -4.12 -6.69
C LEU A 203 -20.77 -3.88 -6.63
N ASP A 204 -21.51 -4.97 -6.57
CA ASP A 204 -22.94 -4.95 -6.24
C ASP A 204 -23.13 -5.09 -4.72
N LEU A 205 -23.68 -4.04 -4.11
CA LEU A 205 -24.06 -3.97 -2.69
C LEU A 205 -25.56 -4.19 -2.47
N GLY A 206 -26.30 -4.60 -3.50
CA GLY A 206 -27.73 -4.89 -3.42
C GLY A 206 -28.11 -5.79 -2.24
N PRO A 207 -27.52 -7.00 -2.11
CA PRO A 207 -27.87 -7.92 -1.03
C PRO A 207 -27.68 -7.36 0.39
N PRO A 208 -26.51 -6.78 0.77
CA PRO A 208 -26.37 -6.21 2.10
C PRO A 208 -27.29 -5.01 2.35
N LEU A 209 -27.52 -4.15 1.34
CA LEU A 209 -28.46 -3.02 1.46
C LEU A 209 -29.91 -3.48 1.64
N ALA A 210 -30.32 -4.53 0.94
CA ALA A 210 -31.64 -5.13 1.10
C ALA A 210 -31.83 -5.74 2.49
N LYS A 211 -30.80 -6.44 3.00
CA LYS A 211 -30.81 -6.99 4.36
C LYS A 211 -30.96 -5.91 5.43
N MET A 212 -30.45 -4.71 5.17
CA MET A 212 -30.61 -3.53 6.04
C MET A 212 -31.93 -2.76 5.82
N GLY A 213 -32.79 -3.21 4.90
CA GLY A 213 -34.04 -2.52 4.55
C GLY A 213 -33.84 -1.19 3.83
N LYS A 214 -32.66 -0.96 3.22
CA LYS A 214 -32.31 0.28 2.52
C LYS A 214 -32.74 0.30 1.06
N VAL A 215 -32.89 -0.88 0.46
CA VAL A 215 -33.42 -1.09 -0.89
C VAL A 215 -34.34 -2.32 -0.90
N PRO A 216 -35.23 -2.47 -1.90
CA PRO A 216 -36.00 -3.70 -2.06
C PRO A 216 -35.09 -4.93 -2.27
N PRO A 217 -35.54 -6.14 -1.89
CA PRO A 217 -34.87 -7.37 -2.29
C PRO A 217 -34.64 -7.46 -3.80
N ASN A 218 -33.58 -8.15 -4.23
CA ASN A 218 -33.23 -8.33 -5.65
C ASN A 218 -33.03 -7.01 -6.41
N THR A 219 -32.55 -5.97 -5.73
CA THR A 219 -32.14 -4.71 -6.35
C THR A 219 -30.62 -4.69 -6.47
N ASN A 220 -30.08 -4.63 -7.69
CA ASN A 220 -28.65 -4.38 -7.85
C ASN A 220 -28.32 -2.93 -7.49
N VAL A 221 -27.26 -2.74 -6.70
CA VAL A 221 -26.72 -1.42 -6.34
C VAL A 221 -25.23 -1.43 -6.62
N PHE A 222 -24.89 -1.06 -7.84
CA PHE A 222 -23.52 -1.04 -8.31
C PHE A 222 -22.78 0.25 -7.92
N VAL A 223 -21.82 0.13 -7.02
CA VAL A 223 -20.93 1.23 -6.60
C VAL A 223 -19.51 1.00 -7.11
N PRO A 224 -18.68 2.06 -7.22
CA PRO A 224 -17.24 1.87 -7.35
C PRO A 224 -16.70 1.05 -6.18
N SER A 225 -15.67 0.24 -6.42
CA SER A 225 -15.01 -0.50 -5.33
C SER A 225 -14.53 0.49 -4.26
N PRO A 226 -14.90 0.27 -2.98
CA PRO A 226 -14.61 1.22 -1.91
C PRO A 226 -13.12 1.23 -1.57
N ASN A 227 -12.67 2.26 -0.86
CA ASN A 227 -11.40 2.25 -0.16
C ASN A 227 -11.41 1.13 0.90
N HIS A 228 -10.30 0.41 1.05
CA HIS A 228 -10.22 -0.74 1.95
C HIS A 228 -8.77 -1.11 2.27
N SER A 229 -8.62 -2.03 3.24
CA SER A 229 -7.38 -2.71 3.56
C SER A 229 -7.60 -4.23 3.67
N HIS A 230 -6.52 -4.98 3.64
CA HIS A 230 -6.49 -6.43 3.51
C HIS A 230 -5.93 -7.09 4.76
N ILE A 231 -6.57 -8.15 5.23
CA ILE A 231 -6.13 -8.98 6.35
C ILE A 231 -6.05 -10.43 5.89
N LEU A 232 -4.92 -11.05 6.17
CA LEU A 232 -4.64 -12.47 5.94
C LEU A 232 -4.34 -13.19 7.26
N ASP A 233 -4.68 -14.48 7.28
CA ASP A 233 -4.44 -15.40 8.39
C ASP A 233 -3.01 -15.99 8.36
N GLU A 234 -2.38 -16.01 7.18
CA GLU A 234 -1.10 -16.69 7.01
C GLU A 234 -0.18 -15.90 6.08
N THR A 235 1.10 -15.92 6.42
CA THR A 235 2.17 -15.33 5.62
C THR A 235 2.85 -16.40 4.78
N ASN A 236 3.39 -16.01 3.62
CA ASN A 236 4.12 -16.89 2.71
C ASN A 236 3.26 -17.97 2.02
N LYS A 237 2.28 -17.51 1.23
CA LYS A 237 1.52 -18.40 0.32
C LYS A 237 2.07 -18.32 -1.09
N GLN A 238 2.13 -19.47 -1.75
CA GLN A 238 2.19 -19.52 -3.21
C GLN A 238 0.96 -18.81 -3.79
N ALA A 239 1.01 -18.43 -5.06
CA ALA A 239 -0.12 -17.79 -5.69
C ALA A 239 -1.33 -18.73 -5.75
N VAL A 240 -2.42 -18.32 -5.09
CA VAL A 240 -3.67 -19.08 -4.98
C VAL A 240 -4.86 -18.13 -5.20
N TRP A 241 -6.04 -18.72 -5.39
CA TRP A 241 -7.30 -17.97 -5.42
C TRP A 241 -7.78 -17.70 -3.99
N TRP A 242 -7.89 -16.43 -3.65
CA TRP A 242 -8.38 -15.96 -2.37
C TRP A 242 -9.82 -15.52 -2.51
N GLN A 243 -10.75 -16.12 -1.75
CA GLN A 243 -12.11 -15.60 -1.66
C GLN A 243 -12.09 -14.31 -0.84
N VAL A 244 -12.60 -13.23 -1.42
CA VAL A 244 -12.78 -11.97 -0.71
C VAL A 244 -13.95 -12.10 0.27
N ILE A 245 -13.66 -11.83 1.53
CA ILE A 245 -14.63 -11.71 2.62
C ILE A 245 -14.68 -10.25 3.01
N SER A 246 -15.82 -9.58 2.82
CA SER A 246 -15.95 -8.16 3.16
C SER A 246 -16.34 -8.00 4.62
N VAL A 247 -15.70 -7.05 5.31
CA VAL A 247 -16.05 -6.67 6.68
C VAL A 247 -16.15 -5.15 6.78
N LEU A 248 -17.29 -4.64 7.26
CA LEU A 248 -17.43 -3.22 7.57
C LEU A 248 -16.87 -2.95 8.97
N VAL A 249 -15.85 -2.10 9.07
CA VAL A 249 -15.35 -1.58 10.34
C VAL A 249 -16.12 -0.31 10.67
N THR A 250 -16.72 -0.24 11.85
CA THR A 250 -17.64 0.86 12.23
C THR A 250 -17.08 1.75 13.34
N ASP A 251 -15.97 1.37 13.96
CA ASP A 251 -15.25 2.18 14.95
C ASP A 251 -13.86 2.54 14.43
N PRO A 252 -13.51 3.83 14.26
CA PRO A 252 -12.18 4.24 13.80
C PRO A 252 -11.07 3.82 14.76
N SER A 253 -11.35 3.56 16.04
CA SER A 253 -10.33 3.22 17.03
C SER A 253 -9.65 1.87 16.79
N VAL A 254 -10.22 1.02 15.93
CA VAL A 254 -9.66 -0.29 15.58
C VAL A 254 -9.17 -0.34 14.14
N TRP A 255 -9.27 0.76 13.40
CA TRP A 255 -8.72 0.82 12.06
C TRP A 255 -7.18 0.73 12.11
N PRO A 256 -6.52 -0.05 11.23
CA PRO A 256 -5.06 -0.16 11.25
C PRO A 256 -4.38 1.17 10.91
N ASP A 257 -3.21 1.37 11.49
CA ASP A 257 -2.28 2.41 11.01
C ASP A 257 -1.57 1.93 9.74
N GLN A 258 -0.80 2.83 9.12
CA GLN A 258 -0.17 2.56 7.83
C GLN A 258 0.83 1.40 7.93
N GLU A 259 1.57 1.36 9.03
CA GLU A 259 2.60 0.35 9.30
C GLU A 259 2.02 -0.96 9.88
N GLY A 260 0.70 -1.03 10.08
CA GLY A 260 0.04 -2.21 10.66
C GLY A 260 0.52 -2.55 12.06
N THR A 261 1.01 -1.59 12.85
CA THR A 261 1.45 -1.80 14.25
C THR A 261 0.30 -1.70 15.25
N LYS A 262 -0.84 -1.16 14.82
CA LYS A 262 -2.04 -0.98 15.64
C LYS A 262 -3.30 -1.36 14.87
N GLY A 263 -4.42 -1.47 15.59
CA GLY A 263 -5.73 -1.74 15.01
C GLY A 263 -5.88 -3.16 14.51
N ILE A 264 -6.72 -3.35 13.49
CA ILE A 264 -6.97 -4.64 12.85
C ILE A 264 -5.85 -4.90 11.84
N ASN A 265 -4.82 -5.63 12.28
CA ASN A 265 -3.66 -6.05 11.49
C ASN A 265 -3.49 -7.59 11.45
N SER A 266 -4.44 -8.33 12.00
CA SER A 266 -4.47 -9.79 12.03
C SER A 266 -5.92 -10.28 12.14
N ILE A 267 -6.13 -11.58 11.89
CA ILE A 267 -7.45 -12.20 12.04
C ILE A 267 -7.90 -12.16 13.49
N ASP A 268 -7.01 -12.43 14.45
CA ASP A 268 -7.33 -12.32 15.87
C ASP A 268 -7.78 -10.92 16.26
N ALA A 269 -7.11 -9.87 15.76
CA ALA A 269 -7.52 -8.48 15.98
C ALA A 269 -8.88 -8.18 15.35
N LEU A 270 -9.15 -8.71 14.14
CA LEU A 270 -10.46 -8.61 13.50
C LEU A 270 -11.55 -9.29 14.32
N ARG A 271 -11.32 -10.51 14.82
CA ARG A 271 -12.27 -11.24 15.67
C ARG A 271 -12.52 -10.51 16.98
N ALA A 272 -11.49 -9.95 17.60
CA ALA A 272 -11.62 -9.11 18.79
C ALA A 272 -12.46 -7.86 18.52
N ALA A 273 -12.26 -7.19 17.39
CA ALA A 273 -13.06 -6.04 16.98
C ALA A 273 -14.53 -6.41 16.74
N GLN A 274 -14.81 -7.54 16.09
CA GLN A 274 -16.17 -8.04 15.89
C GLN A 274 -16.86 -8.40 17.22
N ALA A 275 -16.14 -9.07 18.13
CA ALA A 275 -16.65 -9.40 19.47
C ALA A 275 -16.94 -8.15 20.30
N ALA A 276 -16.20 -7.07 20.08
CA ALA A 276 -16.43 -5.77 20.69
C ALA A 276 -17.48 -4.91 19.96
N HIS A 277 -18.15 -5.44 18.93
CA HIS A 277 -19.12 -4.73 18.08
C HIS A 277 -18.54 -3.49 17.37
N LYS A 278 -17.24 -3.50 17.10
CA LYS A 278 -16.49 -2.44 16.40
C LYS A 278 -16.33 -2.73 14.90
N ALA A 279 -16.62 -3.95 14.50
CA ALA A 279 -16.73 -4.38 13.11
C ALA A 279 -17.94 -5.31 12.96
N LEU A 280 -18.55 -5.32 11.78
CA LEU A 280 -19.66 -6.20 11.46
C LEU A 280 -19.18 -7.65 11.20
N PRO A 281 -20.08 -8.64 11.26
CA PRO A 281 -19.75 -10.01 10.87
C PRO A 281 -19.28 -10.12 9.41
N ASP A 282 -18.57 -11.20 9.12
CA ASP A 282 -18.09 -11.55 7.79
C ASP A 282 -19.23 -11.57 6.76
N ALA A 283 -19.08 -10.80 5.68
CA ALA A 283 -19.96 -10.81 4.52
C ALA A 283 -19.24 -11.51 3.36
N PRO A 284 -19.60 -12.75 3.03
CA PRO A 284 -18.95 -13.46 1.94
C PRO A 284 -19.24 -12.79 0.60
N THR A 285 -18.32 -12.93 -0.34
CA THR A 285 -18.50 -12.48 -1.71
C THR A 285 -18.26 -13.62 -2.69
N ASN A 286 -18.75 -13.46 -3.92
CA ASN A 286 -18.35 -14.33 -5.04
C ASN A 286 -17.10 -13.80 -5.76
N PHE A 287 -16.39 -12.84 -5.16
CA PHE A 287 -15.23 -12.17 -5.73
C PHE A 287 -13.94 -12.82 -5.22
N PHE A 288 -13.01 -13.05 -6.14
CA PHE A 288 -11.75 -13.73 -5.88
C PHE A 288 -10.58 -12.96 -6.49
N LEU A 289 -9.46 -12.96 -5.78
CA LEU A 289 -8.19 -12.40 -6.25
C LEU A 289 -7.15 -13.52 -6.35
N PHE A 290 -6.23 -13.40 -7.31
CA PHE A 290 -5.16 -14.38 -7.51
C PHE A 290 -3.79 -13.74 -7.29
N PHE A 291 -3.16 -14.04 -6.15
CA PHE A 291 -1.87 -13.49 -5.75
C PHE A 291 -1.13 -14.40 -4.79
N SER A 292 0.20 -14.23 -4.71
CA SER A 292 1.04 -14.73 -3.62
C SER A 292 1.21 -13.66 -2.56
N ALA A 293 1.40 -14.05 -1.30
CA ALA A 293 1.57 -13.10 -0.19
C ALA A 293 2.84 -13.45 0.60
N HIS A 294 3.72 -12.48 0.80
CA HIS A 294 4.99 -12.64 1.51
C HIS A 294 5.22 -11.47 2.47
N PRO A 295 5.98 -11.64 3.56
CA PRO A 295 6.42 -10.50 4.37
C PRO A 295 7.17 -9.47 3.52
N GLU A 296 7.01 -8.18 3.81
CA GLU A 296 7.66 -7.09 3.05
C GLU A 296 9.19 -7.22 2.97
N HIS A 297 9.82 -7.72 4.05
CA HIS A 297 11.27 -7.95 4.10
C HIS A 297 11.74 -9.22 3.37
N PHE A 298 10.82 -9.95 2.71
CA PHE A 298 11.15 -11.13 1.92
C PHE A 298 11.62 -10.70 0.52
N LEU A 299 12.82 -10.14 0.43
CA LEU A 299 13.51 -9.99 -0.85
C LEU A 299 14.23 -11.32 -1.15
N PRO A 300 13.97 -11.97 -2.31
CA PRO A 300 14.78 -13.10 -2.77
C PRO A 300 16.23 -12.69 -3.10
#